data_AF-A0A529QV08-F1
#
_entry.id   AF-A0A529QV08-F1
#
_cell.length_a   1.000
_cell.length_b   1.000
_cell.length_c   1.000
_cell.angle_alpha   90.00
_cell.angle_beta   90.00
_cell.angle_gamma   90.00
#
_symmetry.space_group_name_H-M   'P 1'
#
loop_
_entity.id
_entity.type
_entity.pdbx_description
1 polymer ?
#
loop_
_entity_poly.entity_id
_entity_poly.type
_entity_poly.pdbx_seq_one_letter_code
_entity_poly.pdbx_strand_id
1 'polypeptide(L)'
;MINRRSTLKSMALGAVSTLAIAAVGISYAQAENKELKIGFVGVTSGPAAAWGTSNVRSMQTRAAWLNETGGVKIGNDTYNINIVTFDDQK
;
A
#
# COMPACT_ATOMS: atom_id res chain seq x y z
N MET A 1 10.28 -15.31 -52.84
CA MET A 1 11.49 -15.77 -52.14
C MET A 1 11.82 -14.76 -51.04
N ILE A 2 11.73 -15.16 -49.77
CA ILE A 2 12.02 -14.28 -48.63
C ILE A 2 13.54 -14.11 -48.52
N ASN A 3 14.00 -12.86 -48.54
CA ASN A 3 15.43 -12.54 -48.59
C ASN A 3 16.00 -12.56 -47.14
N ARG A 4 17.01 -13.41 -46.87
CA ARG A 4 17.58 -13.62 -45.51
C ARG A 4 18.02 -12.32 -44.82
N ARG A 5 18.43 -11.30 -45.59
CA ARG A 5 18.80 -9.98 -45.07
C ARG A 5 17.60 -9.16 -44.60
N SER A 6 16.43 -9.35 -45.21
CA SER A 6 15.19 -8.69 -44.79
C SER A 6 14.66 -9.29 -43.49
N THR A 7 14.73 -10.62 -43.32
CA THR A 7 14.34 -11.28 -42.07
C THR A 7 15.24 -10.90 -40.89
N LEU A 8 16.57 -10.80 -41.10
CA LEU A 8 17.49 -10.36 -40.05
C LEU A 8 17.24 -8.91 -39.59
N LYS A 9 16.90 -8.01 -40.52
CA LYS A 9 16.55 -6.62 -40.18
C LYS A 9 15.23 -6.52 -39.41
N SER A 10 14.22 -7.30 -39.81
CA SER A 10 12.92 -7.35 -39.12
C SER A 10 13.05 -7.95 -37.71
N MET A 11 13.90 -8.96 -37.52
CA MET A 11 14.19 -9.52 -36.19
C MET A 11 14.93 -8.52 -35.29
N ALA A 12 15.90 -7.77 -35.84
CA ALA A 12 16.60 -6.74 -35.08
C ALA A 12 15.67 -5.59 -34.66
N LEU A 13 14.77 -5.14 -35.54
CA LEU A 13 13.77 -4.12 -35.23
C LEU A 13 12.74 -4.59 -34.19
N GLY A 14 12.33 -5.86 -34.25
CA GLY A 14 11.45 -6.49 -33.26
C GLY A 14 12.11 -6.61 -31.88
N ALA A 15 13.40 -6.95 -31.81
CA ALA A 15 14.14 -7.06 -30.55
C ALA A 15 14.32 -5.70 -29.85
N VAL A 16 14.55 -4.62 -30.62
CA VAL A 16 14.70 -3.26 -30.06
C VAL A 16 13.37 -2.74 -29.52
N SER A 17 12.25 -3.06 -30.17
CA SER A 17 10.92 -2.62 -29.72
C SER A 17 10.44 -3.34 -28.46
N THR A 18 10.82 -4.61 -28.26
CA THR A 18 10.54 -5.32 -26.99
C THR A 18 11.37 -4.81 -25.81
N LEU A 19 12.62 -4.39 -26.03
CA LEU A 19 13.44 -3.78 -24.96
C LEU A 19 12.96 -2.39 -24.56
N ALA A 20 12.42 -1.60 -25.50
CA ALA A 20 11.90 -0.27 -25.21
C ALA A 20 10.67 -0.30 -24.29
N ILE A 21 9.79 -1.29 -24.44
CA ILE A 21 8.62 -1.46 -23.57
C ILE A 21 9.03 -1.92 -22.16
N ALA A 22 10.05 -2.78 -22.06
CA ALA A 22 10.61 -3.20 -20.78
C ALA A 22 11.32 -2.06 -20.03
N ALA A 23 11.92 -1.10 -20.75
CA ALA A 23 12.57 0.08 -20.16
C ALA A 23 11.58 1.16 -19.68
N VAL A 24 10.39 1.25 -20.29
CA VAL A 24 9.30 2.16 -19.84
C VAL A 24 8.45 1.51 -18.74
N GLY A 25 8.46 0.18 -18.64
CA GLY A 25 7.88 -0.59 -17.55
C GLY A 25 8.67 -0.51 -16.25
N ILE A 26 9.19 0.69 -15.90
CA ILE A 26 9.66 0.98 -14.54
C ILE A 26 8.47 0.70 -13.63
N SER A 27 8.47 -0.51 -13.07
CA SER A 27 7.63 -0.84 -11.95
C SER A 27 8.01 0.18 -10.90
N TYR A 28 7.11 1.13 -10.64
CA TYR A 28 7.20 1.91 -9.42
C TYR A 28 7.17 0.87 -8.32
N ALA A 29 8.35 0.52 -7.80
CA ALA A 29 8.43 -0.19 -6.54
C ALA A 29 7.72 0.76 -5.56
N GLN A 30 6.44 0.50 -5.31
CA GLN A 30 5.66 1.21 -4.30
C GLN A 30 6.34 0.81 -3.00
N ALA A 31 7.28 1.63 -2.55
CA ALA A 31 7.85 1.49 -1.23
C ALA A 31 6.66 1.48 -0.26
N GLU A 32 6.61 0.49 0.63
CA GLU A 32 5.56 0.42 1.63
C GLU A 32 5.52 1.76 2.38
N ASN A 33 4.32 2.32 2.52
CA ASN A 33 4.12 3.56 3.26
C ASN A 33 4.71 3.43 4.68
N LYS A 34 5.22 4.53 5.23
CA LYS A 34 5.69 4.56 6.62
C LYS A 34 4.52 4.22 7.56
N GLU A 35 4.80 3.66 8.73
CA GLU A 35 3.75 3.37 9.70
C GLU A 35 3.54 4.55 10.66
N LEU A 36 2.30 5.02 10.78
CA LEU A 36 1.86 5.98 11.80
C LEU A 36 1.09 5.26 12.90
N LYS A 37 1.67 5.19 14.11
CA LYS A 37 1.04 4.55 15.27
C LYS A 37 0.18 5.53 16.04
N ILE A 38 -1.09 5.19 16.22
CA ILE A 38 -2.04 5.97 17.02
C ILE A 38 -2.48 5.10 18.20
N GLY A 39 -2.22 5.58 19.41
CA GLY A 39 -2.63 4.89 20.63
C GLY A 39 -4.13 5.04 20.91
N PHE A 40 -4.78 3.95 21.27
CA PHE A 40 -6.10 3.92 21.88
C PHE A 40 -5.97 3.33 23.28
N VAL A 41 -6.35 4.11 24.30
CA VAL A 41 -6.48 3.65 25.68
C VAL A 41 -7.96 3.66 26.02
N GLY A 42 -8.50 2.51 26.42
CA GLY A 42 -9.87 2.45 26.90
C GLY A 42 -10.30 1.05 27.30
N VAL A 43 -11.44 0.99 27.98
CA VAL A 43 -12.04 -0.24 28.50
C VAL A 43 -12.53 -1.15 27.37
N THR A 44 -11.73 -2.15 27.03
CA THR A 44 -12.06 -3.16 26.01
C THR A 44 -12.32 -4.54 26.60
N SER A 45 -12.19 -4.68 27.92
CA SER A 45 -12.66 -5.83 28.69
C SER A 45 -13.50 -5.45 29.90
N GLY A 46 -14.05 -6.44 30.60
CA GLY A 46 -14.91 -6.22 31.77
C GLY A 46 -16.32 -5.68 31.46
N PRO A 47 -17.09 -5.28 32.48
CA PRO A 47 -18.51 -4.92 32.34
C PRO A 47 -18.78 -3.72 31.43
N ALA A 48 -17.80 -2.82 31.25
CA ALA A 48 -17.92 -1.63 30.42
C ALA A 48 -17.29 -1.79 29.02
N ALA A 49 -16.87 -3.00 28.63
CA ALA A 49 -16.16 -3.27 27.37
C ALA A 49 -16.89 -2.76 26.11
N ALA A 50 -18.22 -2.75 26.12
CA ALA A 50 -19.02 -2.31 24.98
C ALA A 50 -18.70 -0.87 24.56
N TRP A 51 -18.40 0.00 25.54
CA TRP A 51 -18.05 1.40 25.29
C TRP A 51 -16.70 1.50 24.57
N GLY A 52 -15.62 0.92 25.10
CA GLY A 52 -14.31 0.99 24.44
C GLY A 52 -14.24 0.19 23.15
N THR A 53 -14.90 -0.97 23.07
CA THR A 53 -14.94 -1.80 21.85
C THR A 53 -15.55 -1.06 20.67
N SER A 54 -16.63 -0.30 20.88
CA SER A 54 -17.25 0.48 19.81
C SER A 54 -16.32 1.59 19.29
N ASN A 55 -15.65 2.30 20.21
CA ASN A 55 -14.73 3.37 19.87
C ASN A 55 -13.51 2.86 19.08
N VAL A 56 -12.85 1.80 19.57
CA VAL A 56 -11.65 1.26 18.91
C VAL A 56 -11.97 0.66 17.55
N ARG A 57 -13.13 0.00 17.39
CA ARG A 57 -13.57 -0.51 16.08
C ARG A 57 -13.82 0.61 15.08
N SER A 58 -14.37 1.74 15.52
CA SER A 58 -14.57 2.91 14.65
C SER A 58 -13.24 3.47 14.16
N MET A 59 -12.24 3.55 15.04
CA MET A 59 -10.88 3.98 14.69
C MET A 59 -10.20 3.00 13.73
N GLN A 60 -10.27 1.69 14.01
CA GLN A 60 -9.70 0.64 13.16
C GLN A 60 -10.35 0.61 11.78
N THR A 61 -11.67 0.74 11.71
CA THR A 61 -12.41 0.79 10.44
C THR A 61 -11.96 1.99 9.61
N ARG A 62 -11.81 3.16 10.24
CA ARG A 62 -11.33 4.36 9.55
C ARG A 62 -9.88 4.22 9.10
N ALA A 63 -9.01 3.64 9.92
CA ALA A 63 -7.62 3.38 9.57
C ALA A 63 -7.52 2.42 8.37
N ALA A 64 -8.28 1.32 8.37
CA ALA A 64 -8.33 0.36 7.27
C ALA A 64 -8.76 1.03 5.96
N TRP A 65 -9.86 1.79 5.97
CA TRP A 65 -10.33 2.51 4.79
C TRP A 65 -9.28 3.51 4.26
N LEU A 66 -8.64 4.28 5.13
CA LEU A 66 -7.59 5.22 4.71
C LEU A 66 -6.40 4.49 4.08
N ASN A 67 -5.95 3.39 4.68
CA ASN A 67 -4.86 2.58 4.17
C ASN A 67 -5.20 1.95 2.81
N GLU A 68 -6.43 1.46 2.63
CA GLU A 68 -6.94 0.96 1.35
C GLU A 68 -6.95 2.04 0.26
N THR A 69 -7.23 3.30 0.62
CA THR A 69 -7.20 4.44 -0.31
C THR A 69 -5.81 5.03 -0.56
N GLY A 70 -4.74 4.39 -0.05
CA GLY A 70 -3.35 4.80 -0.28
C GLY A 70 -2.66 5.45 0.92
N GLY A 71 -3.30 5.48 2.09
CA GLY A 71 -2.75 6.04 3.32
C GLY A 71 -3.01 7.54 3.49
N VAL A 72 -2.34 8.15 4.48
CA VAL A 72 -2.48 9.57 4.82
C VAL A 72 -1.18 10.30 4.55
N LYS A 73 -1.26 11.37 3.76
CA LYS A 73 -0.11 12.24 3.48
C LYS A 73 0.10 13.25 4.60
N ILE A 74 1.30 13.27 5.17
CA ILE A 74 1.73 14.22 6.21
C ILE A 74 3.09 14.77 5.80
N GLY A 75 3.15 16.06 5.44
CA GLY A 75 4.34 16.66 4.85
C GLY A 75 4.72 15.97 3.54
N ASN A 76 5.95 15.46 3.46
CA ASN A 76 6.48 14.80 2.27
C ASN A 76 6.25 13.29 2.25
N ASP A 77 5.77 12.72 3.36
CA ASP A 77 5.61 11.28 3.53
C ASP A 77 4.14 10.85 3.48
N THR A 78 3.92 9.60 3.08
CA THR A 78 2.62 8.94 3.13
C THR A 78 2.68 7.81 4.14
N TYR A 79 1.63 7.70 4.97
CA TYR A 79 1.59 6.79 6.09
C TYR A 79 0.42 5.80 6.02
N ASN A 80 0.70 4.55 6.36
CA ASN A 80 -0.32 3.60 6.77
C ASN A 80 -0.58 3.79 8.28
N ILE A 81 -1.85 3.91 8.66
CA ILE A 81 -2.26 4.07 10.05
C ILE A 81 -2.33 2.70 10.72
N ASN A 82 -1.73 2.60 11.90
CA ASN A 82 -1.88 1.48 12.82
C ASN A 82 -2.49 1.97 14.15
N ILE A 83 -3.64 1.40 14.51
CA ILE A 83 -4.28 1.67 15.81
C ILE A 83 -3.72 0.69 16.84
N VAL A 84 -2.93 1.21 17.77
CA VAL A 84 -2.31 0.43 18.85
C VAL A 84 -3.21 0.51 20.08
N THR A 85 -3.75 -0.63 20.51
CA THR A 85 -4.77 -0.70 21.55
C THR A 85 -4.18 -1.10 22.90
N PHE A 86 -4.57 -0.40 23.96
CA PHE A 86 -4.27 -0.73 25.35
C PHE A 86 -5.58 -0.75 26.16
N ASP A 87 -5.79 -1.84 26.90
CA ASP A 87 -6.98 -2.06 27.74
C ASP A 87 -6.69 -1.60 29.17
N ASP A 88 -7.37 -0.56 29.65
CA ASP A 88 -7.09 0.03 30.97
C ASP A 88 -7.50 -0.86 32.17
N GLN A 89 -8.15 -1.98 31.89
CA GLN A 89 -8.50 -3.00 32.88
C GLN A 89 -7.40 -4.06 33.06
N LYS A 90 -6.29 -4.01 32.30
CA LYS A 90 -5.24 -5.03 32.29
C LYS A 90 -3.83 -4.48 32.13
#